data_AF-A0A453Q053-F1
#
_entry.id   AF-A0A453Q053-F1
#
_cell.length_a   1.000
_cell.length_b   1.000
_cell.length_c   1.000
_cell.angle_alpha   90.00
_cell.angle_beta   90.00
_cell.angle_gamma   90.00
#
_symmetry.space_group_name_H-M   'P 1'
#
loop_
_entity.id
_entity.type
_entity.pdbx_description
1 polymer ?
#
loop_
_entity_poly.entity_id
_entity_poly.type
_entity_poly.pdbx_seq_one_letter_code
_entity_poly.pdbx_strand_id
1 'polypeptide(L)'
;MGLKPSVHLGKELAELKSHLLQMNESFGINVCGEGGEYETLTLDCPLFRNARIVLDDFEVILHSADSIASVGILHPLAFHVEPKPGSSSSIGDGAIAEENSSCLYEVNGAIAHTDGETKQTLNPTPTSDAYPDTNVCISKTGKTLFSIGCWIEEPSSASQGMKADLVKVLSRIENQLKDGGLSWANVLYVHLYISSMKEFGLANEVYVSFITEKKCHLGVPSRSTIELPLVQAGLGNAYVEVLVSNDLVKRVLHVQSISCWAPSCIGPYSQATLYGEILYMAGQLGLDPPTMKLCLGGATAQLDLALRNSEAVANAFKSSIFSSAIHFLVYCSAHLTSTEKEAVEQKLQNSYIAHLDSARSGSYPTILYVLAPDLPKGACVEIKPTLYVPTDGYNDNDDDGDITREPEAGGSKPSSSKVPSEWSAQYSGLHDSCCLANTVAGKICSAVVSVTNDIASKICPSTEHLHPSKEHLKAIARFCAFQLAKTLTDNSFTWDDVTMLRFYYSVERAVAADVVSRAFSEAFAELGAADGSLRIDGAPVFNLIPVSGSGRSASMDDVVTCELLASKA
;
A
#
# COMPACT_ATOMS: atom_id res chain seq x y z
N MET A 1 29.22 -19.70 32.76
CA MET A 1 28.13 -19.92 33.76
C MET A 1 26.83 -20.11 33.00
N GLY A 2 25.85 -20.79 33.57
CA GLY A 2 24.57 -21.01 32.90
C GLY A 2 24.61 -22.03 31.77
N LEU A 3 23.95 -21.74 30.64
CA LEU A 3 23.80 -22.69 29.54
C LEU A 3 25.13 -22.90 28.81
N LYS A 4 25.47 -24.17 28.55
CA LYS A 4 26.67 -24.56 27.81
C LYS A 4 26.26 -25.13 26.46
N PRO A 5 26.64 -24.50 25.34
CA PRO A 5 26.27 -24.98 24.01
C PRO A 5 26.63 -26.45 23.77
N SER A 6 27.81 -26.88 24.21
CA SER A 6 28.28 -28.27 24.06
C SER A 6 27.49 -29.31 24.86
N VAL A 7 26.63 -28.90 25.79
CA VAL A 7 25.89 -29.80 26.69
C VAL A 7 24.38 -29.68 26.50
N HIS A 8 23.89 -28.47 26.21
CA HIS A 8 22.45 -28.17 26.20
C HIS A 8 21.90 -27.89 24.81
N LEU A 9 22.70 -27.40 23.85
CA LEU A 9 22.19 -27.06 22.53
C LEU A 9 21.82 -28.33 21.75
N GLY A 10 20.65 -28.31 21.11
CA GLY A 10 20.09 -29.47 20.39
C GLY A 10 19.30 -30.44 21.25
N LYS A 11 19.19 -30.21 22.57
CA LYS A 11 18.29 -30.97 23.44
C LYS A 11 16.87 -30.42 23.41
N GLU A 12 15.90 -31.29 23.65
CA GLU A 12 14.52 -30.88 23.83
C GLU A 12 14.33 -30.07 25.13
N LEU A 13 13.40 -29.11 25.12
CA LEU A 13 13.06 -28.34 26.32
C LEU A 13 12.60 -29.24 27.48
N ALA A 14 11.95 -30.35 27.18
CA ALA A 14 11.52 -31.32 28.19
C ALA A 14 12.73 -31.91 28.95
N GLU A 15 13.83 -32.19 28.26
CA GLU A 15 15.07 -32.68 28.86
C GLU A 15 15.79 -31.61 29.68
N LEU A 16 15.71 -30.35 29.24
CA LEU A 16 16.37 -29.22 29.90
C LEU A 16 15.55 -28.61 31.04
N LYS A 17 14.28 -28.96 31.20
CA LYS A 17 13.35 -28.35 32.16
C LYS A 17 13.94 -28.22 33.58
N SER A 18 14.45 -29.32 34.14
CA SER A 18 15.03 -29.31 35.49
C SER A 18 16.26 -28.40 35.60
N HIS A 19 17.06 -28.36 34.54
CA HIS A 19 18.26 -27.52 34.49
C HIS A 19 17.90 -26.03 34.37
N LEU A 20 16.94 -25.69 33.50
CA LEU A 20 16.47 -24.31 33.33
C LEU A 20 15.83 -23.77 34.62
N LEU A 21 15.05 -24.58 35.33
CA LEU A 21 14.49 -24.23 36.64
C LEU A 21 15.61 -23.95 37.67
N GLN A 22 16.60 -24.84 37.76
CA GLN A 22 17.75 -24.63 38.65
C GLN A 22 18.54 -23.36 38.30
N MET A 23 18.71 -23.09 37.01
CA MET A 23 19.37 -21.87 36.56
C MET A 23 18.55 -20.62 36.88
N ASN A 24 17.21 -20.68 36.80
CA ASN A 24 16.35 -19.55 37.17
C ASN A 24 16.54 -19.22 38.66
N GLU A 25 16.56 -20.22 39.53
CA GLU A 25 16.83 -20.03 40.96
C GLU A 25 18.24 -19.47 41.22
N SER A 26 19.23 -19.91 40.46
CA SER A 26 20.64 -19.57 40.69
C SER A 26 21.06 -18.22 40.07
N PHE A 27 20.48 -17.86 38.92
CA PHE A 27 20.96 -16.77 38.07
C PHE A 27 19.84 -15.91 37.48
N GLY A 28 18.56 -16.22 37.72
CA GLY A 28 17.43 -15.42 37.25
C GLY A 28 17.09 -15.55 35.76
N ILE A 29 17.60 -16.56 35.05
CA ILE A 29 17.26 -16.81 33.63
C ILE A 29 15.76 -17.00 33.43
N ASN A 30 15.20 -16.50 32.33
CA ASN A 30 13.81 -16.81 31.99
C ASN A 30 13.70 -18.25 31.47
N VAL A 31 12.92 -19.10 32.16
CA VAL A 31 12.72 -20.54 31.83
C VAL A 31 11.99 -20.76 30.50
N CYS A 32 11.35 -19.72 29.96
CA CYS A 32 10.71 -19.73 28.65
C CYS A 32 11.60 -19.09 27.55
N GLY A 33 12.79 -18.60 27.89
CA GLY A 33 13.74 -17.99 26.95
C GLY A 33 13.48 -16.52 26.62
N GLU A 34 12.47 -15.87 27.22
CA GLU A 34 12.15 -14.46 26.91
C GLU A 34 13.25 -13.46 27.33
N GLY A 35 14.19 -13.88 28.18
CA GLY A 35 15.31 -13.07 28.63
C GLY A 35 16.49 -13.04 27.63
N GLY A 36 16.38 -13.74 26.49
CA GLY A 36 17.39 -13.78 25.44
C GLY A 36 18.58 -14.71 25.74
N GLU A 37 18.51 -15.53 26.79
CA GLU A 37 19.60 -16.42 27.19
C GLU A 37 19.71 -17.66 26.29
N TYR A 38 18.61 -18.05 25.66
CA TYR A 38 18.57 -19.06 24.60
C TYR A 38 17.36 -18.84 23.70
N GLU A 39 17.46 -19.40 22.50
CA GLU A 39 16.40 -19.44 21.49
C GLU A 39 16.02 -20.90 21.24
N THR A 40 14.79 -21.14 20.78
CA THR A 40 14.28 -22.48 20.51
C THR A 40 13.89 -22.65 19.06
N LEU A 41 14.25 -23.78 18.47
CA LEU A 41 13.76 -24.18 17.14
C LEU A 41 12.53 -25.07 17.32
N THR A 42 11.35 -24.60 16.89
CA THR A 42 10.11 -25.38 16.96
C THR A 42 10.06 -26.37 15.80
N LEU A 43 10.41 -27.62 16.08
CA LEU A 43 10.35 -28.73 15.11
C LEU A 43 8.94 -29.33 15.00
N ASP A 44 8.19 -29.29 16.12
CA ASP A 44 6.83 -29.76 16.17
C ASP A 44 5.97 -28.95 17.15
N CYS A 45 4.74 -28.62 16.78
CA CYS A 45 3.74 -28.04 17.67
C CYS A 45 2.30 -28.38 17.21
N PRO A 46 1.27 -28.17 18.06
CA PRO A 46 -0.12 -28.41 17.69
C PRO A 46 -0.63 -27.63 16.47
N LEU A 47 0.02 -26.52 16.11
CA LEU A 47 -0.32 -25.75 14.90
C LEU A 47 0.13 -26.45 13.62
N PHE A 48 1.14 -27.31 13.69
CA PHE A 48 1.59 -28.10 12.55
C PHE A 48 0.65 -29.30 12.39
N ARG A 49 -0.37 -29.18 11.54
CA ARG A 49 -1.45 -30.17 11.46
C ARG A 49 -1.07 -31.43 10.70
N ASN A 50 -0.34 -31.28 9.61
CA ASN A 50 -0.14 -32.36 8.64
C ASN A 50 1.15 -33.15 8.89
N ALA A 51 2.20 -32.46 9.33
CA ALA A 51 3.52 -33.03 9.45
C ALA A 51 4.35 -32.26 10.47
N ARG A 52 5.45 -32.87 10.92
CA ARG A 52 6.47 -32.24 11.77
C ARG A 52 7.78 -32.14 11.00
N ILE A 53 8.63 -31.21 11.42
CA ILE A 53 9.99 -31.09 10.88
C ILE A 53 10.89 -32.03 11.68
N VAL A 54 11.71 -32.82 10.99
CA VAL A 54 12.72 -33.68 11.61
C VAL A 54 14.08 -33.20 11.12
N LEU A 55 14.97 -32.85 12.05
CA LEU A 55 16.35 -32.58 11.72
C LEU A 55 17.09 -33.89 11.50
N ASP A 56 17.57 -34.11 10.28
CA ASP A 56 18.36 -35.30 9.91
C ASP A 56 19.82 -35.14 10.32
N ASP A 57 20.33 -33.93 10.13
CA ASP A 57 21.71 -33.57 10.45
C ASP A 57 21.80 -32.09 10.84
N PHE A 58 22.67 -31.80 11.81
CA PHE A 58 22.95 -30.45 12.26
C PHE A 58 24.32 -30.38 12.92
N GLU A 59 24.94 -29.21 12.86
CA GLU A 59 26.17 -28.93 13.60
C GLU A 59 25.94 -27.85 14.66
N VAL A 60 26.81 -27.86 15.68
CA VAL A 60 26.85 -26.80 16.69
C VAL A 60 28.02 -25.88 16.37
N ILE A 61 27.72 -24.69 15.89
CA ILE A 61 28.72 -23.66 15.59
C ILE A 61 28.94 -22.84 16.84
N LEU A 62 30.16 -22.89 17.37
CA LEU A 62 30.52 -22.14 18.56
C LEU A 62 30.93 -20.71 18.15
N HIS A 63 30.00 -19.77 18.31
CA HIS A 63 30.17 -18.38 17.90
C HIS A 63 31.08 -17.59 18.83
N SER A 64 30.99 -17.86 20.15
CA SER A 64 31.91 -17.30 21.16
C SER A 64 32.33 -18.37 22.14
N ALA A 65 33.66 -18.56 22.26
CA ALA A 65 34.28 -19.52 23.16
C ALA A 65 34.66 -18.94 24.52
N ASP A 66 33.99 -17.86 24.94
CA ASP A 66 34.24 -17.27 26.25
C ASP A 66 33.96 -18.29 27.36
N SER A 67 34.92 -18.41 28.28
CA SER A 67 34.84 -19.25 29.49
C SER A 67 33.65 -18.89 30.41
N ILE A 68 33.14 -17.66 30.30
CA ILE A 68 32.09 -17.11 31.15
C ILE A 68 30.74 -17.15 30.44
N ALA A 69 30.69 -16.73 29.17
CA ALA A 69 29.46 -16.57 28.38
C ALA A 69 29.62 -17.16 26.97
N SER A 70 29.73 -18.48 26.88
CA SER A 70 29.84 -19.19 25.61
C SER A 70 28.54 -19.10 24.82
N VAL A 71 28.63 -18.73 23.54
CA VAL A 71 27.48 -18.66 22.61
C VAL A 71 27.68 -19.72 21.54
N GLY A 72 26.66 -20.55 21.32
CA GLY A 72 26.65 -21.54 20.26
C GLY A 72 25.32 -21.54 19.53
N ILE A 73 25.37 -21.84 18.25
CA ILE A 73 24.25 -21.80 17.31
C ILE A 73 24.06 -23.21 16.78
N LEU A 74 22.83 -23.70 16.81
CA LEU A 74 22.46 -24.95 16.15
C LEU A 74 22.23 -24.62 14.68
N HIS A 75 23.01 -25.23 13.80
CA HIS A 75 22.93 -25.03 12.36
C HIS A 75 22.43 -26.30 11.69
N PRO A 76 21.15 -26.37 11.29
CA PRO A 76 20.62 -27.49 10.53
C PRO A 76 21.37 -27.66 9.20
N LEU A 77 21.86 -28.87 8.93
CA LEU A 77 22.53 -29.24 7.68
C LEU A 77 21.59 -29.98 6.74
N ALA A 78 20.71 -30.81 7.30
CA ALA A 78 19.68 -31.53 6.57
C ALA A 78 18.44 -31.73 7.45
N PHE A 79 17.27 -31.67 6.84
CA PHE A 79 16.00 -31.93 7.51
C PHE A 79 14.96 -32.43 6.50
N HIS A 80 13.97 -33.15 6.99
CA HIS A 80 12.81 -33.57 6.24
C HIS A 80 11.52 -33.26 7.01
N VAL A 81 10.39 -33.49 6.34
CA VAL A 81 9.06 -33.32 6.90
C VAL A 81 8.42 -34.69 7.02
N GLU A 82 8.08 -35.08 8.24
CA GLU A 82 7.47 -36.38 8.56
C GLU A 82 5.96 -36.21 8.84
N PRO A 83 5.06 -36.94 8.17
CA PRO A 83 3.62 -36.88 8.44
C PRO A 83 3.29 -37.21 9.89
N LYS A 84 2.29 -36.53 10.45
CA LYS A 84 1.85 -36.79 11.83
C LYS A 84 0.89 -37.98 11.91
N PRO A 85 0.91 -38.74 13.02
CA PRO A 85 -0.08 -39.79 13.24
C PRO A 85 -1.50 -39.18 13.23
N GLY A 86 -2.35 -39.62 12.29
CA GLY A 86 -3.70 -39.07 12.10
C GLY A 86 -3.83 -38.03 10.99
N SER A 87 -2.75 -37.67 10.28
CA SER A 87 -2.84 -36.87 9.06
C SER A 87 -3.42 -37.71 7.92
N SER A 88 -4.71 -37.55 7.61
CA SER A 88 -5.32 -38.16 6.43
C SER A 88 -4.95 -37.35 5.18
N SER A 89 -3.80 -37.61 4.58
CA SER A 89 -3.57 -37.32 3.16
C SER A 89 -2.39 -38.11 2.65
N SER A 90 -2.68 -39.08 1.78
CA SER A 90 -1.74 -39.57 0.77
C SER A 90 -1.11 -38.38 0.05
N ILE A 91 0.21 -38.36 -0.01
CA ILE A 91 0.96 -37.46 -0.90
C ILE A 91 0.61 -37.86 -2.33
N GLY A 92 -0.32 -37.13 -2.94
CA GLY A 92 -0.66 -37.19 -4.35
C GLY A 92 -0.81 -35.76 -4.84
N ASP A 93 -0.21 -35.47 -5.99
CA ASP A 93 -0.38 -34.21 -6.70
C ASP A 93 -1.87 -33.82 -6.77
N GLY A 94 -2.18 -32.59 -6.33
CA GLY A 94 -3.46 -31.93 -6.59
C GLY A 94 -4.45 -31.86 -5.43
N ALA A 95 -4.89 -30.62 -5.17
CA ALA A 95 -6.10 -30.22 -4.44
C ALA A 95 -6.21 -30.49 -2.93
N ILE A 96 -6.93 -29.57 -2.28
CA ILE A 96 -7.00 -29.22 -0.86
C ILE A 96 -7.94 -30.18 -0.09
N ALA A 97 -7.71 -30.36 1.21
CA ALA A 97 -8.80 -30.71 2.14
C ALA A 97 -8.80 -29.74 3.33
N GLU A 98 -9.85 -28.92 3.40
CA GLU A 98 -10.20 -28.05 4.52
C GLU A 98 -10.64 -28.90 5.72
N GLU A 99 -10.13 -28.59 6.92
CA GLU A 99 -10.85 -28.88 8.17
C GLU A 99 -10.80 -27.65 9.09
N ASN A 100 -11.98 -27.04 9.22
CA ASN A 100 -12.32 -26.04 10.21
C ASN A 100 -12.05 -26.58 11.63
N SER A 101 -11.05 -26.01 12.30
CA SER A 101 -10.97 -26.08 13.76
C SER A 101 -10.27 -24.83 14.26
N SER A 102 -11.09 -23.90 14.74
CA SER A 102 -10.67 -22.77 15.56
C SER A 102 -10.00 -23.30 16.82
N CYS A 103 -8.68 -23.19 16.91
CA CYS A 103 -7.93 -23.44 18.14
C CYS A 103 -6.96 -22.27 18.38
N LEU A 104 -7.49 -21.05 18.39
CA LEU A 104 -6.90 -19.94 19.13
C LEU A 104 -7.48 -20.02 20.54
N TYR A 105 -6.66 -20.38 21.52
CA TYR A 105 -7.00 -20.16 22.92
C TYR A 105 -6.45 -18.80 23.33
N GLU A 106 -7.33 -17.90 23.78
CA GLU A 106 -6.90 -16.70 24.50
C GLU A 106 -6.13 -17.14 25.75
N VAL A 107 -4.86 -16.72 25.82
CA VAL A 107 -4.13 -16.75 27.09
C VAL A 107 -4.65 -15.57 27.91
N ASN A 108 -5.51 -15.84 28.89
CA ASN A 108 -5.91 -14.86 29.88
C ASN A 108 -4.67 -14.35 30.63
N GLY A 109 -4.21 -13.15 30.26
CA GLY A 109 -3.06 -12.49 30.88
C GLY A 109 -3.32 -12.10 32.32
N ALA A 110 -3.02 -13.01 33.25
CA ALA A 110 -2.83 -12.68 34.66
C ALA A 110 -1.33 -12.69 34.97
N ILE A 111 -0.63 -11.62 34.59
CA ILE A 111 0.59 -11.20 35.29
C ILE A 111 0.47 -9.70 35.51
N ALA A 112 0.03 -9.34 36.72
CA ALA A 112 0.20 -8.00 37.25
C ALA A 112 1.70 -7.75 37.40
N HIS A 113 2.31 -7.09 36.42
CA HIS A 113 3.62 -6.47 36.64
C HIS A 113 3.40 -5.26 37.55
N THR A 114 3.75 -5.43 38.83
CA THR A 114 3.98 -4.33 39.75
C THR A 114 5.14 -3.49 39.21
N ASP A 115 4.80 -2.29 38.76
CA ASP A 115 5.72 -1.22 38.40
C ASP A 115 6.68 -0.92 39.56
N GLY A 116 7.97 -1.09 39.31
CA GLY A 116 9.06 -0.61 40.16
C GLY A 116 10.16 -0.03 39.30
N GLU A 117 10.17 1.31 39.18
CA GLU A 117 11.33 2.19 38.89
C GLU A 117 12.00 2.07 37.50
N THR A 118 12.29 3.10 36.70
CA THR A 118 12.15 4.56 36.77
C THR A 118 12.07 5.05 35.31
N LYS A 119 10.94 5.62 34.92
CA LYS A 119 10.70 6.19 33.59
C LYS A 119 11.35 7.58 33.48
N GLN A 120 12.35 7.76 32.61
CA GLN A 120 12.51 9.02 31.89
C GLN A 120 11.69 8.93 30.60
N THR A 121 10.37 9.05 30.77
CA THR A 121 9.45 9.29 29.66
C THR A 121 9.49 10.78 29.38
N LEU A 122 10.08 11.15 28.23
CA LEU A 122 9.83 12.45 27.63
C LEU A 122 8.38 12.46 27.15
N ASN A 123 7.47 12.82 28.05
CA ASN A 123 6.12 13.19 27.68
C ASN A 123 6.22 14.43 26.78
N PRO A 124 5.68 14.43 25.55
CA PRO A 124 5.45 15.68 24.85
C PRO A 124 4.43 16.47 25.67
N THR A 125 4.88 17.59 26.23
CA THR A 125 4.04 18.53 26.96
C THR A 125 2.86 18.93 26.07
N PRO A 126 1.61 18.81 26.53
CA PRO A 126 0.47 19.36 25.80
C PRO A 126 0.52 20.87 25.98
N THR A 127 1.18 21.57 25.06
CA THR A 127 0.94 23.01 24.89
C THR A 127 -0.44 23.14 24.28
N SER A 128 -1.41 23.33 25.17
CA SER A 128 -2.69 23.97 24.89
C SER A 128 -2.42 25.38 24.38
N ASP A 129 -2.09 25.51 23.11
CA ASP A 129 -2.23 26.75 22.37
C ASP A 129 -3.08 26.44 21.14
N ALA A 130 -4.36 26.74 21.28
CA ALA A 130 -5.32 26.81 20.19
C ALA A 130 -4.94 28.00 19.28
N TYR A 131 -3.93 27.80 18.45
CA TYR A 131 -3.75 28.56 17.21
C TYR A 131 -3.89 27.56 16.06
N PRO A 132 -4.77 27.79 15.07
CA PRO A 132 -4.78 26.97 13.88
C PRO A 132 -3.37 27.04 13.26
N ASP A 133 -2.68 25.91 13.16
CA ASP A 133 -1.36 25.84 12.54
C ASP A 133 -1.57 26.16 11.05
N THR A 134 -1.42 27.45 10.69
CA THR A 134 -1.92 28.05 9.44
C THR A 134 -1.28 27.50 8.16
N ASN A 135 -0.28 26.64 8.30
CA ASN A 135 0.53 26.15 7.18
C ASN A 135 0.26 24.66 6.87
N VAL A 136 -0.69 24.00 7.53
CA VAL A 136 -1.03 22.59 7.23
C VAL A 136 -2.27 22.53 6.35
N CYS A 137 -2.12 21.98 5.15
CA CYS A 137 -3.19 21.86 4.16
C CYS A 137 -3.80 20.47 4.17
N ILE A 138 -5.11 20.41 3.85
CA ILE A 138 -5.85 19.16 3.68
C ILE A 138 -6.67 19.19 2.39
N SER A 139 -6.78 18.02 1.77
CA SER A 139 -7.79 17.68 0.76
C SER A 139 -8.62 16.50 1.25
N LYS A 140 -9.87 16.41 0.76
CA LYS A 140 -10.75 15.28 1.06
C LYS A 140 -11.54 14.86 -0.18
N THR A 141 -11.46 13.59 -0.54
CA THR A 141 -12.11 13.04 -1.72
C THR A 141 -13.03 11.89 -1.32
N GLY A 142 -14.29 11.91 -1.74
CA GLY A 142 -15.28 10.88 -1.42
C GLY A 142 -16.08 11.11 -0.14
N LYS A 143 -17.05 10.23 0.14
CA LYS A 143 -18.02 10.37 1.24
C LYS A 143 -17.95 9.24 2.27
N THR A 144 -18.25 8.02 1.85
CA THR A 144 -18.34 6.83 2.74
C THR A 144 -17.00 6.12 2.87
N LEU A 145 -16.38 5.86 1.72
CA LEU A 145 -14.99 5.53 1.55
C LEU A 145 -14.32 6.77 0.93
N PHE A 146 -13.36 7.34 1.63
CA PHE A 146 -12.80 8.64 1.26
C PHE A 146 -11.32 8.73 1.55
N SER A 147 -10.60 9.57 0.82
CA SER A 147 -9.20 9.87 1.09
C SER A 147 -9.03 11.23 1.79
N ILE A 148 -8.03 11.33 2.66
CA ILE A 148 -7.55 12.58 3.24
C ILE A 148 -6.10 12.75 2.81
N GLY A 149 -5.81 13.78 2.01
CA GLY A 149 -4.44 14.24 1.75
C GLY A 149 -4.05 15.32 2.75
N CYS A 150 -2.81 15.32 3.23
CA CYS A 150 -2.32 16.32 4.17
C CYS A 150 -0.82 16.61 3.95
N TRP A 151 -0.46 17.89 3.90
CA TRP A 151 0.91 18.36 3.65
C TRP A 151 1.14 19.74 4.30
N ILE A 152 2.37 20.23 4.23
CA ILE A 152 2.74 21.57 4.69
C ILE A 152 2.82 22.50 3.48
N GLU A 153 2.15 23.65 3.51
CA GLU A 153 2.33 24.73 2.53
C GLU A 153 3.47 25.64 2.99
N GLU A 154 4.47 25.88 2.13
CA GLU A 154 5.68 26.63 2.49
C GLU A 154 5.76 28.01 1.78
N PRO A 155 5.60 29.14 2.53
CA PRO A 155 5.94 30.47 2.03
C PRO A 155 7.11 31.17 2.77
N SER A 156 7.77 30.54 3.75
CA SER A 156 8.87 31.16 4.49
C SER A 156 9.79 30.12 5.10
N SER A 157 11.07 30.49 5.28
CA SER A 157 12.26 29.71 5.67
C SER A 157 12.18 28.93 7.01
N ALA A 158 11.11 28.19 7.26
CA ALA A 158 10.74 27.65 8.55
C ALA A 158 10.47 26.13 8.55
N SER A 159 10.86 25.39 7.50
CA SER A 159 10.88 23.93 7.62
C SER A 159 11.82 23.54 8.77
N GLN A 160 11.25 22.89 9.79
CA GLN A 160 11.98 22.30 10.91
C GLN A 160 12.49 20.88 10.59
N GLY A 161 12.49 20.50 9.31
CA GLY A 161 12.90 19.20 8.79
C GLY A 161 11.76 18.18 8.74
N MET A 162 12.02 17.05 8.07
CA MET A 162 11.04 16.00 7.78
C MET A 162 10.33 15.48 9.04
N LYS A 163 11.04 15.27 10.15
CA LYS A 163 10.44 14.81 11.42
C LYS A 163 9.32 15.73 11.89
N ALA A 164 9.56 17.04 11.91
CA ALA A 164 8.59 18.02 12.39
C ALA A 164 7.38 18.11 11.45
N ASP A 165 7.63 18.15 10.13
CA ASP A 165 6.59 18.19 9.11
C ASP A 165 5.70 16.94 9.21
N LEU A 166 6.28 15.74 9.30
CA LEU A 166 5.55 14.48 9.39
C LEU A 166 4.73 14.38 10.68
N VAL A 167 5.25 14.84 11.82
CA VAL A 167 4.50 14.91 13.09
C VAL A 167 3.28 15.82 12.94
N LYS A 168 3.44 17.00 12.33
CA LYS A 168 2.32 17.93 12.09
C LYS A 168 1.27 17.34 11.17
N VAL A 169 1.70 16.75 10.06
CA VAL A 169 0.84 16.12 9.07
C VAL A 169 0.04 14.95 9.69
N LEU A 170 0.69 14.02 10.37
CA LEU A 170 0.01 12.89 11.01
C LEU A 170 -0.91 13.32 12.17
N SER A 171 -0.50 14.32 12.95
CA SER A 171 -1.36 14.90 14.01
C SER A 171 -2.60 15.53 13.41
N ARG A 172 -2.46 16.23 12.28
CA ARG A 172 -3.59 16.86 11.60
C ARG A 172 -4.56 15.82 11.04
N ILE A 173 -4.06 14.74 10.43
CA ILE A 173 -4.90 13.60 9.99
C ILE A 173 -5.61 12.96 11.18
N GLU A 174 -4.90 12.68 12.28
CA GLU A 174 -5.51 12.08 13.47
C GLU A 174 -6.64 12.95 14.04
N ASN A 175 -6.46 14.28 14.05
CA ASN A 175 -7.50 15.21 14.47
C ASN A 175 -8.71 15.18 13.53
N GLN A 176 -8.50 15.13 12.22
CA GLN A 176 -9.61 15.02 11.26
C GLN A 176 -10.38 13.70 11.37
N LEU A 177 -9.68 12.59 11.65
CA LEU A 177 -10.34 11.32 11.95
C LEU A 177 -11.21 11.47 13.21
N LYS A 178 -10.66 12.03 14.29
CA LYS A 178 -11.39 12.26 15.56
C LYS A 178 -12.60 13.18 15.38
N ASP A 179 -12.47 14.27 14.63
CA ASP A 179 -13.56 15.21 14.33
C ASP A 179 -14.74 14.50 13.63
N GLY A 180 -14.44 13.47 12.81
CA GLY A 180 -15.43 12.61 12.16
C GLY A 180 -15.91 11.42 13.00
N GLY A 181 -15.47 11.29 14.26
CA GLY A 181 -15.78 10.11 15.09
C GLY A 181 -15.04 8.83 14.69
N LEU A 182 -13.96 8.97 13.91
CA LEU A 182 -13.13 7.88 13.38
C LEU A 182 -11.77 7.82 14.10
N SER A 183 -10.99 6.78 13.82
CA SER A 183 -9.66 6.58 14.37
C SER A 183 -8.71 5.94 13.34
N TRP A 184 -7.45 5.70 13.72
CA TRP A 184 -6.51 4.97 12.87
C TRP A 184 -6.98 3.54 12.53
N ALA A 185 -7.89 2.94 13.32
CA ALA A 185 -8.50 1.65 12.99
C ALA A 185 -9.32 1.70 11.68
N ASN A 186 -9.84 2.87 11.31
CA ASN A 186 -10.61 3.11 10.07
C ASN A 186 -9.73 3.30 8.83
N VAL A 187 -8.42 3.45 8.99
CA VAL A 187 -7.50 3.65 7.87
C VAL A 187 -7.22 2.30 7.21
N LEU A 188 -7.40 2.27 5.89
CA LEU A 188 -7.22 1.08 5.04
C LEU A 188 -5.86 1.10 4.34
N TYR A 189 -5.46 2.27 3.83
CA TYR A 189 -4.23 2.45 3.06
C TYR A 189 -3.55 3.76 3.41
N VAL A 190 -2.21 3.80 3.35
CA VAL A 190 -1.41 5.02 3.48
C VAL A 190 -0.43 5.19 2.32
N HIS A 191 -0.53 6.30 1.60
CA HIS A 191 0.59 6.81 0.81
C HIS A 191 1.40 7.76 1.69
N LEU A 192 2.64 7.41 1.98
CA LEU A 192 3.60 8.25 2.71
C LEU A 192 4.63 8.79 1.72
N TYR A 193 4.60 10.08 1.44
CA TYR A 193 5.58 10.73 0.59
C TYR A 193 6.55 11.55 1.45
N ILE A 194 7.84 11.38 1.19
CA ILE A 194 8.91 12.10 1.89
C ILE A 194 9.79 12.84 0.87
N SER A 195 10.42 13.93 1.28
CA SER A 195 11.33 14.68 0.41
C SER A 195 12.67 13.99 0.17
N SER A 196 13.06 13.02 1.01
CA SER A 196 14.27 12.20 0.79
C SER A 196 14.20 10.81 1.41
N MET A 197 14.49 9.77 0.62
CA MET A 197 14.67 8.38 1.05
C MET A 197 15.81 8.19 2.04
N LYS A 198 16.76 9.13 2.12
CA LYS A 198 17.80 9.13 3.17
C LYS A 198 17.20 9.24 4.58
N GLU A 199 16.02 9.83 4.70
CA GLU A 199 15.31 10.00 5.97
C GLU A 199 14.27 8.91 6.21
N PHE A 200 14.22 7.84 5.40
CA PHE A 200 13.25 6.75 5.51
C PHE A 200 13.20 6.11 6.92
N GLY A 201 14.36 5.91 7.55
CA GLY A 201 14.43 5.39 8.92
C GLY A 201 13.75 6.31 9.94
N LEU A 202 13.99 7.62 9.82
CA LEU A 202 13.38 8.64 10.66
C LEU A 202 11.87 8.77 10.41
N ALA A 203 11.45 8.67 9.15
CA ALA A 203 10.03 8.70 8.78
C ALA A 203 9.28 7.52 9.39
N ASN A 204 9.89 6.32 9.38
CA ASN A 204 9.32 5.14 10.02
C ASN A 204 9.24 5.29 11.55
N GLU A 205 10.27 5.83 12.21
CA GLU A 205 10.24 6.11 13.67
C GLU A 205 9.03 6.98 14.04
N VAL A 206 8.81 8.07 13.30
CA VAL A 206 7.66 8.96 13.51
C VAL A 206 6.36 8.23 13.21
N TYR A 207 6.27 7.54 12.08
CA TYR A 207 5.06 6.81 11.66
C TYR A 207 4.59 5.81 12.74
N VAL A 208 5.52 5.04 13.32
CA VAL A 208 5.24 4.06 14.38
C VAL A 208 4.67 4.70 15.65
N SER A 209 4.98 5.97 15.93
CA SER A 209 4.42 6.67 17.09
C SER A 209 2.93 7.02 16.92
N PHE A 210 2.45 7.12 15.69
CA PHE A 210 1.04 7.42 15.38
C PHE A 210 0.22 6.18 15.10
N ILE A 211 0.78 5.24 14.33
CA ILE A 211 0.10 4.03 13.87
C ILE A 211 0.73 2.84 14.60
N THR A 212 -0.02 2.32 15.56
CA THR A 212 0.39 1.22 16.45
C THR A 212 -0.66 0.13 16.40
N GLU A 213 -0.30 -1.11 16.74
CA GLU A 213 -1.26 -2.20 16.86
C GLU A 213 -2.40 -1.87 17.84
N LYS A 214 -2.10 -1.15 18.92
CA LYS A 214 -3.10 -0.67 19.89
C LYS A 214 -4.11 0.28 19.26
N LYS A 215 -3.65 1.24 18.44
CA LYS A 215 -4.53 2.20 17.75
C LYS A 215 -5.24 1.56 16.54
N CYS A 216 -4.67 0.48 15.99
CA CYS A 216 -5.15 -0.26 14.83
C CYS A 216 -5.45 -1.71 15.19
N HIS A 217 -6.33 -1.94 16.18
CA HIS A 217 -6.63 -3.27 16.72
C HIS A 217 -7.22 -4.27 15.70
N LEU A 218 -7.70 -3.80 14.55
CA LEU A 218 -8.17 -4.61 13.42
C LEU A 218 -7.11 -4.80 12.33
N GLY A 219 -5.84 -4.55 12.65
CA GLY A 219 -4.72 -4.58 11.72
C GLY A 219 -4.33 -3.19 11.23
N VAL A 220 -3.02 -3.00 11.10
CA VAL A 220 -2.39 -1.79 10.56
C VAL A 220 -2.66 -1.67 9.05
N PRO A 221 -2.80 -0.44 8.52
CA PRO A 221 -3.10 -0.22 7.11
C PRO A 221 -1.95 -0.68 6.20
N SER A 222 -2.27 -1.01 4.95
CA SER A 222 -1.24 -1.22 3.94
C SER A 222 -0.65 0.10 3.47
N ARG A 223 0.57 0.10 2.94
CA ARG A 223 1.35 1.33 2.74
C ARG A 223 2.29 1.29 1.54
N SER A 224 2.47 2.43 0.88
CA SER A 224 3.65 2.73 0.06
C SER A 224 4.39 3.92 0.64
N THR A 225 5.72 3.93 0.53
CA THR A 225 6.54 5.05 0.96
C THR A 225 7.51 5.46 -0.14
N ILE A 226 7.30 6.62 -0.75
CA ILE A 226 8.00 7.03 -1.98
C ILE A 226 8.65 8.40 -1.78
N GLU A 227 9.85 8.62 -2.33
CA GLU A 227 10.44 9.95 -2.36
C GLU A 227 9.79 10.73 -3.49
N LEU A 228 9.34 11.95 -3.21
CA LEU A 228 8.78 12.86 -4.19
C LEU A 228 9.46 14.23 -4.10
N PRO A 229 9.47 15.03 -5.18
CA PRO A 229 10.04 16.38 -5.19
C PRO A 229 9.15 17.40 -4.43
N LEU A 230 8.81 17.11 -3.18
CA LEU A 230 7.90 17.88 -2.33
C LEU A 230 8.41 19.30 -2.08
N VAL A 231 9.70 19.44 -1.74
CA VAL A 231 10.33 20.74 -1.47
C VAL A 231 10.35 21.62 -2.72
N GLN A 232 10.67 21.04 -3.88
CA GLN A 232 10.63 21.76 -5.16
C GLN A 232 9.21 22.23 -5.51
N ALA A 233 8.20 21.48 -5.10
CA ALA A 233 6.79 21.83 -5.28
C ALA A 233 6.24 22.78 -4.21
N GLY A 234 6.99 23.09 -3.14
CA GLY A 234 6.52 23.91 -2.02
C GLY A 234 5.55 23.19 -1.06
N LEU A 235 5.63 21.86 -0.98
CA LEU A 235 4.75 21.00 -0.16
C LEU A 235 5.42 20.50 1.14
N GLY A 236 6.48 21.18 1.59
CA GLY A 236 7.26 20.78 2.77
C GLY A 236 8.04 19.48 2.54
N ASN A 237 8.33 18.76 3.63
CA ASN A 237 9.16 17.55 3.61
C ASN A 237 8.39 16.24 3.77
N ALA A 238 7.10 16.33 4.08
CA ALA A 238 6.23 15.18 4.25
C ALA A 238 4.83 15.49 3.69
N TYR A 239 4.31 14.55 2.90
CA TYR A 239 2.93 14.54 2.43
C TYR A 239 2.37 13.16 2.75
N VAL A 240 1.22 13.09 3.42
CA VAL A 240 0.53 11.83 3.68
C VAL A 240 -0.86 11.84 3.07
N GLU A 241 -1.22 10.78 2.36
CA GLU A 241 -2.61 10.49 1.99
C GLU A 241 -3.06 9.19 2.66
N VAL A 242 -4.22 9.23 3.33
CA VAL A 242 -4.85 8.05 3.91
C VAL A 242 -6.18 7.75 3.22
N LEU A 243 -6.45 6.48 2.95
CA LEU A 243 -7.77 5.99 2.57
C LEU A 243 -8.51 5.49 3.81
N VAL A 244 -9.73 5.96 4.01
CA VAL A 244 -10.50 5.80 5.26
C VAL A 244 -11.89 5.28 4.95
N SER A 245 -12.36 4.28 5.71
CA SER A 245 -13.76 3.85 5.69
C SER A 245 -14.51 4.32 6.94
N ASN A 246 -15.81 4.57 6.80
CA ASN A 246 -16.67 4.92 7.94
C ASN A 246 -17.00 3.74 8.86
N ASP A 247 -16.81 2.52 8.39
CA ASP A 247 -17.04 1.29 9.14
C ASP A 247 -15.70 0.66 9.59
N LEU A 248 -15.81 -0.44 10.34
CA LEU A 248 -14.68 -1.16 10.91
C LEU A 248 -14.66 -2.61 10.43
N VAL A 249 -14.87 -2.82 9.13
CA VAL A 249 -14.91 -4.15 8.53
C VAL A 249 -13.78 -4.29 7.52
N LYS A 250 -12.62 -4.78 7.98
CA LYS A 250 -11.47 -5.03 7.10
C LYS A 250 -10.75 -6.32 7.48
N ARG A 251 -10.14 -6.98 6.49
CA ARG A 251 -9.20 -8.09 6.70
C ARG A 251 -7.81 -7.62 6.32
N VAL A 252 -6.83 -7.90 7.17
CA VAL A 252 -5.46 -7.40 7.00
C VAL A 252 -4.49 -8.57 6.98
N LEU A 253 -3.60 -8.61 5.99
CA LEU A 253 -2.46 -9.53 5.97
C LEU A 253 -1.22 -8.78 6.46
N HIS A 254 -0.71 -9.17 7.62
CA HIS A 254 0.48 -8.61 8.23
C HIS A 254 1.52 -9.73 8.45
N VAL A 255 2.44 -9.90 7.52
CA VAL A 255 3.56 -10.84 7.62
C VAL A 255 4.64 -10.21 8.49
N GLN A 256 4.73 -10.67 9.74
CA GLN A 256 5.61 -10.09 10.75
C GLN A 256 6.94 -10.83 10.90
N SER A 257 7.03 -12.06 10.40
CA SER A 257 8.24 -12.88 10.44
C SER A 257 8.88 -13.01 9.07
N ILE A 258 10.21 -13.14 9.05
CA ILE A 258 10.94 -13.57 7.85
C ILE A 258 10.39 -14.94 7.43
N SER A 259 10.11 -15.10 6.14
CA SER A 259 9.47 -16.29 5.58
C SER A 259 10.02 -16.61 4.19
N CYS A 260 9.69 -17.78 3.65
CA CYS A 260 10.06 -18.15 2.28
C CYS A 260 9.04 -17.70 1.22
N TRP A 261 7.87 -17.22 1.62
CA TRP A 261 6.74 -17.01 0.71
C TRP A 261 6.44 -15.54 0.43
N ALA A 262 6.62 -14.64 1.41
CA ALA A 262 6.44 -13.19 1.21
C ALA A 262 7.37 -12.34 2.10
N PRO A 263 7.81 -11.16 1.63
CA PRO A 263 8.63 -10.25 2.43
C PRO A 263 7.90 -9.80 3.70
N SER A 264 8.63 -9.80 4.81
CA SER A 264 8.12 -9.31 6.10
C SER A 264 7.95 -7.77 6.11
N CYS A 265 6.95 -7.28 6.83
CA CYS A 265 6.82 -5.85 7.12
C CYS A 265 7.76 -5.48 8.26
N ILE A 266 8.67 -4.53 8.03
CA ILE A 266 9.51 -3.96 9.09
C ILE A 266 8.81 -2.71 9.60
N GLY A 267 8.00 -2.87 10.65
CA GLY A 267 7.21 -1.80 11.27
C GLY A 267 5.70 -1.93 11.01
N PRO A 268 4.88 -1.03 11.58
CA PRO A 268 3.43 -1.17 11.68
C PRO A 268 2.71 -0.77 10.38
N TYR A 269 2.94 -1.53 9.31
CA TYR A 269 2.13 -1.52 8.10
C TYR A 269 1.88 -2.97 7.64
N SER A 270 0.85 -3.19 6.83
CA SER A 270 0.48 -4.51 6.33
C SER A 270 0.80 -4.68 4.85
N GLN A 271 0.92 -5.92 4.38
CA GLN A 271 1.10 -6.24 2.97
C GLN A 271 -0.15 -5.93 2.17
N ALA A 272 -1.33 -6.15 2.76
CA ALA A 272 -2.60 -5.83 2.12
C ALA A 272 -3.73 -5.65 3.13
N THR A 273 -4.68 -4.79 2.76
CA THR A 273 -5.94 -4.58 3.47
C THR A 273 -7.10 -4.81 2.50
N LEU A 274 -7.94 -5.81 2.79
CA LEU A 274 -9.18 -6.07 2.08
C LEU A 274 -10.32 -5.35 2.77
N TYR A 275 -11.04 -4.53 2.01
CA TYR A 275 -12.23 -3.81 2.44
C TYR A 275 -13.33 -3.97 1.38
N GLY A 276 -14.50 -4.46 1.79
CA GLY A 276 -15.53 -4.90 0.84
C GLY A 276 -14.95 -5.91 -0.15
N GLU A 277 -15.02 -5.60 -1.44
CA GLU A 277 -14.50 -6.41 -2.54
C GLU A 277 -13.18 -5.86 -3.10
N ILE A 278 -12.48 -4.95 -2.41
CA ILE A 278 -11.24 -4.33 -2.90
C ILE A 278 -10.07 -4.66 -1.99
N LEU A 279 -9.04 -5.29 -2.56
CA LEU A 279 -7.77 -5.55 -1.91
C LEU A 279 -6.78 -4.42 -2.21
N TYR A 280 -6.48 -3.61 -1.19
CA TYR A 280 -5.46 -2.55 -1.26
C TYR A 280 -4.11 -3.12 -0.83
N MET A 281 -3.25 -3.45 -1.80
CA MET A 281 -1.92 -3.98 -1.53
C MET A 281 -0.92 -2.85 -1.29
N ALA A 282 -0.01 -3.05 -0.34
CA ALA A 282 1.15 -2.20 -0.12
C ALA A 282 2.10 -2.22 -1.33
N GLY A 283 3.00 -1.25 -1.37
CA GLY A 283 4.11 -1.25 -2.31
C GLY A 283 4.93 -2.53 -2.22
N GLN A 284 5.05 -3.25 -3.33
CA GLN A 284 5.82 -4.47 -3.45
C GLN A 284 7.15 -4.17 -4.13
N LEU A 285 8.23 -4.47 -3.43
CA LEU A 285 9.59 -4.42 -3.94
C LEU A 285 10.03 -5.82 -4.37
N GLY A 286 11.04 -5.87 -5.24
CA GLY A 286 11.75 -7.10 -5.60
C GLY A 286 12.66 -7.58 -4.47
N LEU A 287 12.10 -7.85 -3.28
CA LEU A 287 12.81 -8.40 -2.14
C LEU A 287 12.74 -9.92 -2.16
N ASP A 288 13.87 -10.56 -1.93
CA ASP A 288 13.92 -11.98 -1.61
C ASP A 288 13.37 -12.22 -0.19
N PRO A 289 12.25 -12.94 -0.01
CA PRO A 289 11.58 -13.04 1.28
C PRO A 289 12.45 -13.56 2.44
N PRO A 290 13.28 -14.61 2.27
CA PRO A 290 14.14 -15.10 3.35
C PRO A 290 15.23 -14.12 3.77
N THR A 291 15.79 -13.36 2.82
CA THR A 291 16.95 -12.49 3.09
C THR A 291 16.59 -11.03 3.28
N MET A 292 15.38 -10.60 2.88
CA MET A 292 14.93 -9.21 2.85
C MET A 292 15.86 -8.26 2.08
N LYS A 293 16.63 -8.81 1.14
CA LYS A 293 17.54 -8.09 0.23
C LYS A 293 16.86 -7.88 -1.12
N LEU A 294 17.13 -6.74 -1.75
CA LEU A 294 16.73 -6.51 -3.14
C LEU A 294 17.43 -7.53 -4.04
N CYS A 295 16.69 -8.11 -4.97
CA CYS A 295 17.29 -9.04 -5.91
C CYS A 295 18.28 -8.32 -6.84
N LEU A 296 19.34 -9.06 -7.20
CA LEU A 296 20.31 -8.63 -8.18
C LEU A 296 19.71 -8.74 -9.59
N GLY A 297 20.29 -8.01 -10.56
CA GLY A 297 19.86 -8.06 -11.97
C GLY A 297 19.11 -6.83 -12.48
N GLY A 298 19.06 -5.75 -11.69
CA GLY A 298 18.52 -4.45 -12.11
C GLY A 298 16.99 -4.39 -12.16
N ALA A 299 16.47 -3.40 -12.88
CA ALA A 299 15.06 -3.01 -12.83
C ALA A 299 14.07 -4.12 -13.22
N THR A 300 14.38 -4.89 -14.28
CA THR A 300 13.48 -5.95 -14.78
C THR A 300 13.43 -7.17 -13.85
N ALA A 301 14.55 -7.54 -13.23
CA ALA A 301 14.60 -8.60 -12.24
C ALA A 301 13.86 -8.20 -10.96
N GLN A 302 14.02 -6.94 -10.52
CA GLN A 302 13.27 -6.39 -9.38
C GLN A 302 11.77 -6.36 -9.64
N LEU A 303 11.34 -5.93 -10.84
CA LEU A 303 9.93 -5.99 -11.23
C LEU A 303 9.38 -7.42 -11.20
N ASP A 304 10.10 -8.39 -11.78
CA ASP A 304 9.67 -9.79 -11.82
C ASP A 304 9.45 -10.37 -10.41
N LEU A 305 10.41 -10.14 -9.51
CA LEU A 305 10.28 -10.58 -8.13
C LEU A 305 9.18 -9.82 -7.37
N ALA A 306 9.01 -8.52 -7.64
CA ALA A 306 7.93 -7.74 -7.04
C ALA A 306 6.55 -8.25 -7.47
N LEU A 307 6.38 -8.66 -8.73
CA LEU A 307 5.16 -9.32 -9.22
C LEU A 307 4.92 -10.67 -8.55
N ARG A 308 5.97 -11.49 -8.36
CA ARG A 308 5.86 -12.76 -7.63
C ARG A 308 5.49 -12.56 -6.15
N ASN A 309 6.09 -11.57 -5.50
CA ASN A 309 5.74 -11.19 -4.13
C ASN A 309 4.28 -10.70 -4.06
N SER A 310 3.85 -9.93 -5.05
CA SER A 310 2.45 -9.48 -5.17
C SER A 310 1.48 -10.66 -5.31
N GLU A 311 1.81 -11.63 -6.16
CA GLU A 311 1.01 -12.84 -6.34
C GLU A 311 0.93 -13.68 -5.06
N ALA A 312 2.04 -13.84 -4.35
CA ALA A 312 2.05 -14.55 -3.07
C ALA A 312 1.14 -13.88 -2.02
N VAL A 313 1.14 -12.56 -1.96
CA VAL A 313 0.23 -11.79 -1.10
C VAL A 313 -1.23 -11.93 -1.56
N ALA A 314 -1.51 -11.88 -2.86
CA ALA A 314 -2.86 -12.06 -3.41
C ALA A 314 -3.44 -13.45 -3.09
N ASN A 315 -2.62 -14.50 -3.18
CA ASN A 315 -3.01 -15.88 -2.90
C ASN A 315 -3.50 -16.08 -1.45
N ALA A 316 -2.98 -15.31 -0.49
CA ALA A 316 -3.48 -15.32 0.89
C ALA A 316 -4.95 -14.89 1.03
N PHE A 317 -5.50 -14.23 -0.01
CA PHE A 317 -6.90 -13.81 -0.10
C PHE A 317 -7.70 -14.65 -1.12
N LYS A 318 -7.22 -15.84 -1.50
CA LYS A 318 -7.83 -16.69 -2.56
C LYS A 318 -7.99 -15.93 -3.89
N SER A 319 -7.05 -15.03 -4.19
CA SER A 319 -7.05 -14.14 -5.35
C SER A 319 -5.74 -14.24 -6.12
N SER A 320 -5.71 -13.79 -7.37
CA SER A 320 -4.49 -13.70 -8.17
C SER A 320 -4.35 -12.32 -8.80
N ILE A 321 -3.12 -11.78 -8.87
CA ILE A 321 -2.88 -10.55 -9.60
C ILE A 321 -3.23 -10.73 -11.07
N PHE A 322 -3.11 -11.92 -11.66
CA PHE A 322 -3.35 -12.17 -13.10
C PHE A 322 -4.84 -12.21 -13.49
N SER A 323 -5.74 -12.42 -12.54
CA SER A 323 -7.18 -12.51 -12.80
C SER A 323 -7.98 -11.39 -12.16
N SER A 324 -7.44 -10.76 -11.11
CA SER A 324 -8.22 -9.90 -10.22
C SER A 324 -7.73 -8.45 -10.17
N ALA A 325 -6.60 -8.10 -10.82
CA ALA A 325 -6.11 -6.73 -10.79
C ALA A 325 -7.01 -5.76 -11.54
N ILE A 326 -7.27 -4.62 -10.92
CA ILE A 326 -8.03 -3.50 -11.50
C ILE A 326 -7.13 -2.32 -11.86
N HIS A 327 -6.05 -2.14 -11.10
CA HIS A 327 -5.08 -1.06 -11.26
C HIS A 327 -3.69 -1.48 -10.82
N PHE A 328 -2.67 -1.06 -11.57
CA PHE A 328 -1.28 -1.06 -11.15
C PHE A 328 -0.72 0.36 -11.14
N LEU A 329 -0.18 0.74 -10.00
CA LEU A 329 0.68 1.91 -9.87
C LEU A 329 2.13 1.43 -9.80
N VAL A 330 2.93 1.82 -10.78
CA VAL A 330 4.33 1.41 -10.93
C VAL A 330 5.22 2.61 -10.69
N TYR A 331 5.94 2.61 -9.57
CA TYR A 331 6.95 3.63 -9.29
C TYR A 331 8.29 3.18 -9.87
N CYS A 332 8.91 4.06 -10.64
CA CYS A 332 10.24 3.88 -11.24
C CYS A 332 11.20 4.91 -10.65
N SER A 333 12.42 4.51 -10.33
CA SER A 333 13.47 5.43 -9.90
C SER A 333 13.89 6.36 -11.05
N ALA A 334 14.13 7.63 -10.73
CA ALA A 334 14.68 8.64 -11.64
C ALA A 334 16.08 8.28 -12.16
N HIS A 335 16.77 7.34 -11.49
CA HIS A 335 18.08 6.83 -11.91
C HIS A 335 18.02 5.86 -13.09
N LEU A 336 16.83 5.40 -13.50
CA LEU A 336 16.69 4.53 -14.66
C LEU A 336 16.95 5.29 -15.97
N THR A 337 17.75 4.68 -16.84
CA THR A 337 17.91 5.13 -18.22
C THR A 337 16.63 4.91 -19.03
N SER A 338 16.48 5.59 -20.17
CA SER A 338 15.32 5.41 -21.05
C SER A 338 15.14 3.95 -21.49
N THR A 339 16.24 3.25 -21.81
CA THR A 339 16.20 1.83 -22.19
C THR A 339 15.75 0.93 -21.04
N GLU A 340 16.15 1.22 -19.80
CA GLU A 340 15.69 0.45 -18.64
C GLU A 340 14.21 0.69 -18.35
N LYS A 341 13.72 1.93 -18.51
CA LYS A 341 12.30 2.26 -18.41
C LYS A 341 11.47 1.47 -19.43
N GLU A 342 11.89 1.47 -20.69
CA GLU A 342 11.25 0.68 -21.77
C GLU A 342 11.29 -0.82 -21.45
N ALA A 343 12.41 -1.33 -20.91
CA ALA A 343 12.54 -2.73 -20.53
C ALA A 343 11.59 -3.11 -19.38
N VAL A 344 11.38 -2.22 -18.40
CA VAL A 344 10.40 -2.40 -17.31
C VAL A 344 8.99 -2.50 -17.88
N GLU A 345 8.60 -1.58 -18.76
CA GLU A 345 7.30 -1.62 -19.42
C GLU A 345 7.11 -2.90 -20.24
N GLN A 346 8.06 -3.24 -21.11
CA GLN A 346 8.01 -4.47 -21.90
C GLN A 346 7.94 -5.70 -21.02
N LYS A 347 8.67 -5.73 -19.90
CA LYS A 347 8.66 -6.86 -18.97
C LYS A 347 7.30 -7.00 -18.29
N LEU A 348 6.65 -5.90 -17.89
CA LEU A 348 5.29 -5.94 -17.34
C LEU A 348 4.28 -6.39 -18.40
N GLN A 349 4.37 -5.87 -19.62
CA GLN A 349 3.52 -6.27 -20.73
C GLN A 349 3.66 -7.77 -21.05
N ASN A 350 4.88 -8.27 -21.18
CA ASN A 350 5.15 -9.64 -21.59
C ASN A 350 4.94 -10.67 -20.47
N SER A 351 5.34 -10.34 -19.23
CA SER A 351 5.28 -11.31 -18.12
C SER A 351 3.89 -11.34 -17.50
N TYR A 352 3.20 -10.21 -17.49
CA TYR A 352 1.92 -10.08 -16.81
C TYR A 352 0.76 -9.91 -17.80
N ILE A 353 0.76 -8.86 -18.64
CA ILE A 353 -0.40 -8.58 -19.51
C ILE A 353 -0.67 -9.70 -20.50
N ALA A 354 0.38 -10.29 -21.09
CA ALA A 354 0.24 -11.42 -22.01
C ALA A 354 -0.33 -12.70 -21.35
N HIS A 355 -0.21 -12.81 -20.02
CA HIS A 355 -0.70 -13.96 -19.24
C HIS A 355 -1.96 -13.63 -18.44
N LEU A 356 -2.58 -12.47 -18.65
CA LEU A 356 -3.88 -12.15 -18.07
C LEU A 356 -4.92 -13.18 -18.55
N ASP A 357 -5.72 -13.68 -17.62
CA ASP A 357 -6.79 -14.61 -17.94
C ASP A 357 -7.86 -13.91 -18.80
N SER A 358 -7.71 -14.04 -20.12
CA SER A 358 -8.64 -13.49 -21.11
C SER A 358 -10.06 -14.04 -21.00
N ALA A 359 -10.26 -15.09 -20.18
CA ALA A 359 -11.51 -15.80 -19.98
C ALA A 359 -12.58 -15.02 -19.19
N ARG A 360 -12.26 -13.92 -18.49
CA ARG A 360 -13.22 -13.19 -17.63
C ARG A 360 -13.44 -11.71 -17.98
N SER A 361 -13.67 -11.39 -19.26
CA SER A 361 -14.37 -10.18 -19.77
C SER A 361 -13.55 -9.12 -20.53
N GLY A 362 -12.39 -9.46 -21.08
CA GLY A 362 -11.69 -8.58 -22.04
C GLY A 362 -11.31 -7.19 -21.53
N SER A 363 -11.34 -6.96 -20.22
CA SER A 363 -11.01 -5.69 -19.57
C SER A 363 -9.64 -5.81 -18.91
N TYR A 364 -8.73 -4.91 -19.24
CA TYR A 364 -7.35 -4.92 -18.77
C TYR A 364 -7.21 -3.99 -17.57
N PRO A 365 -6.35 -4.31 -16.58
CA PRO A 365 -6.08 -3.40 -15.49
C PRO A 365 -5.52 -2.08 -16.04
N THR A 366 -5.95 -0.98 -15.43
CA THR A 366 -5.32 0.31 -15.70
C THR A 366 -3.89 0.32 -15.17
N ILE A 367 -2.96 0.93 -15.89
CA ILE A 367 -1.56 1.03 -15.47
C ILE A 367 -1.14 2.49 -15.47
N LEU A 368 -0.51 2.91 -14.38
CA LEU A 368 0.09 4.22 -14.21
C LEU A 368 1.56 4.06 -13.82
N TYR A 369 2.45 4.66 -14.60
CA TYR A 369 3.87 4.78 -14.27
C TYR A 369 4.14 6.15 -13.65
N VAL A 370 4.94 6.17 -12.58
CA VAL A 370 5.38 7.39 -11.90
C VAL A 370 6.89 7.36 -11.73
N LEU A 371 7.55 8.43 -12.17
CA LEU A 371 8.97 8.63 -11.97
C LEU A 371 9.18 9.37 -10.65
N ALA A 372 9.79 8.66 -9.69
CA ALA A 372 10.13 9.16 -8.38
C ALA A 372 11.65 9.37 -8.28
N PRO A 373 12.14 10.42 -7.58
CA PRO A 373 13.57 10.59 -7.34
C PRO A 373 14.27 9.33 -6.81
N ASP A 374 13.70 8.68 -5.79
CA ASP A 374 14.22 7.43 -5.23
C ASP A 374 13.11 6.57 -4.61
N LEU A 375 13.40 5.29 -4.40
CA LEU A 375 12.49 4.30 -3.82
C LEU A 375 13.13 3.65 -2.58
N PRO A 376 12.35 3.01 -1.69
CA PRO A 376 12.91 2.38 -0.51
C PRO A 376 14.01 1.37 -0.86
N LYS A 377 15.08 1.37 -0.04
CA LYS A 377 16.30 0.56 -0.27
C LYS A 377 17.06 0.88 -1.57
N GLY A 378 16.77 2.00 -2.24
CA GLY A 378 17.37 2.35 -3.53
C GLY A 378 16.92 1.41 -4.64
N ALA A 379 15.68 0.91 -4.55
CA ALA A 379 15.11 0.04 -5.57
C ALA A 379 14.93 0.78 -6.91
N CYS A 380 14.98 0.03 -8.00
CA CYS A 380 14.71 0.54 -9.33
C CYS A 380 13.21 0.70 -9.58
N VAL A 381 12.40 -0.24 -9.06
CA VAL A 381 10.95 -0.32 -9.29
C VAL A 381 10.22 -0.79 -8.02
N GLU A 382 9.07 -0.19 -7.74
CA GLU A 382 8.06 -0.64 -6.77
C GLU A 382 6.71 -0.77 -7.49
N ILE A 383 5.98 -1.85 -7.26
CA ILE A 383 4.64 -2.04 -7.82
C ILE A 383 3.58 -2.06 -6.73
N LYS A 384 2.48 -1.35 -6.94
CA LYS A 384 1.32 -1.33 -6.05
C LYS A 384 0.08 -1.79 -6.83
N PRO A 385 -0.27 -3.09 -6.74
CA PRO A 385 -1.52 -3.60 -7.30
C PRO A 385 -2.73 -3.20 -6.45
N THR A 386 -3.87 -3.00 -7.09
CA THR A 386 -5.19 -2.99 -6.45
C THR A 386 -6.03 -4.07 -7.12
N LEU A 387 -6.66 -4.94 -6.33
CA LEU A 387 -7.40 -6.09 -6.85
C LEU A 387 -8.89 -6.01 -6.49
N TYR A 388 -9.74 -6.54 -7.36
CA TYR A 388 -11.13 -6.86 -7.07
C TYR A 388 -11.21 -8.31 -6.59
N VAL A 389 -11.62 -8.51 -5.34
CA VAL A 389 -11.80 -9.82 -4.73
C VAL A 389 -13.30 -9.96 -4.45
N PRO A 390 -14.06 -10.69 -5.30
CA PRO A 390 -15.48 -10.90 -5.06
C PRO A 390 -15.70 -11.46 -3.66
N THR A 391 -16.75 -10.98 -2.99
CA THR A 391 -17.26 -11.70 -1.82
C THR A 391 -17.93 -12.97 -2.32
N ASP A 392 -17.18 -14.08 -2.38
CA ASP A 392 -17.81 -15.40 -2.45
C ASP A 392 -18.75 -15.48 -1.24
N GLY A 393 -20.03 -15.74 -1.49
CA GLY A 393 -20.97 -16.01 -0.42
C GLY A 393 -20.36 -17.10 0.45
N TYR A 394 -20.17 -16.83 1.74
CA TYR A 394 -19.82 -17.83 2.74
C TYR A 394 -20.90 -18.92 2.75
N ASN A 395 -20.82 -19.86 1.82
CA ASN A 395 -21.56 -21.10 1.80
C ASN A 395 -20.48 -22.17 1.66
N ASP A 396 -20.22 -22.87 2.77
CA ASP A 396 -19.40 -24.08 2.89
C ASP A 396 -19.99 -25.28 2.11
N ASN A 397 -20.47 -25.07 0.88
CA ASN A 397 -20.93 -26.17 0.05
C ASN A 397 -20.37 -25.99 -1.35
N ASP A 398 -19.32 -26.75 -1.64
CA ASP A 398 -18.94 -27.15 -2.97
C ASP A 398 -20.17 -27.69 -3.72
N ASP A 399 -20.55 -27.02 -4.80
CA ASP A 399 -21.09 -27.70 -5.98
C ASP A 399 -20.85 -26.83 -7.22
N ASP A 400 -20.20 -27.42 -8.22
CA ASP A 400 -19.97 -26.85 -9.53
C ASP A 400 -21.32 -26.53 -10.20
N GLY A 401 -21.68 -25.25 -10.24
CA GLY A 401 -22.91 -24.76 -10.87
C GLY A 401 -22.62 -23.64 -11.86
N ASP A 402 -22.67 -23.99 -13.15
CA ASP A 402 -22.73 -23.08 -14.29
C ASP A 402 -23.71 -21.91 -14.02
N ILE A 403 -23.18 -20.70 -13.84
CA ILE A 403 -23.99 -19.50 -13.65
C ILE A 403 -24.42 -18.99 -15.03
N THR A 404 -25.57 -19.47 -15.50
CA THR A 404 -26.32 -18.82 -16.57
C THR A 404 -26.70 -17.41 -16.11
N ARG A 405 -26.06 -16.40 -16.69
CA ARG A 405 -26.42 -14.97 -16.53
C ARG A 405 -27.80 -14.72 -17.15
N GLU A 406 -28.81 -14.44 -16.33
CA GLU A 406 -30.04 -13.83 -16.82
C GLU A 406 -29.80 -12.34 -17.17
N PRO A 407 -30.35 -11.84 -18.28
CA PRO A 407 -30.28 -10.42 -18.61
C PRO A 407 -31.29 -9.65 -17.75
N GLU A 408 -30.82 -8.91 -16.75
CA GLU A 408 -31.69 -7.99 -16.01
C GLU A 408 -32.17 -6.86 -16.92
N ALA A 409 -33.49 -6.83 -17.10
CA ALA A 409 -34.22 -5.81 -17.82
C ALA A 409 -34.49 -4.59 -16.93
N GLY A 410 -34.15 -3.39 -17.43
CA GLY A 410 -34.96 -2.20 -17.19
C GLY A 410 -34.82 -1.50 -15.83
N GLY A 411 -33.60 -1.22 -15.38
CA GLY A 411 -33.36 -0.18 -14.37
C GLY A 411 -33.36 1.21 -14.99
N SER A 412 -34.12 2.15 -14.42
CA SER A 412 -34.14 3.56 -14.82
C SER A 412 -32.73 4.18 -14.81
N LYS A 413 -32.30 4.76 -15.94
CA LYS A 413 -31.01 5.46 -16.08
C LYS A 413 -30.80 6.43 -14.90
N PRO A 414 -29.66 6.37 -14.19
CA PRO A 414 -29.26 7.44 -13.28
C PRO A 414 -29.23 8.76 -14.03
N SER A 415 -29.52 9.87 -13.36
CA SER A 415 -29.37 11.22 -13.94
C SER A 415 -27.94 11.35 -14.49
N SER A 416 -27.81 11.44 -15.82
CA SER A 416 -26.53 11.58 -16.49
C SER A 416 -25.78 12.78 -15.92
N SER A 417 -24.50 12.60 -15.53
CA SER A 417 -23.69 13.78 -15.17
C SER A 417 -23.64 14.69 -16.40
N LYS A 418 -24.10 15.94 -16.22
CA LYS A 418 -24.21 16.92 -17.29
C LYS A 418 -22.90 17.65 -17.41
N VAL A 419 -22.11 17.24 -18.39
CA VAL A 419 -20.92 17.97 -18.80
C VAL A 419 -21.34 19.27 -19.51
N PRO A 420 -20.65 20.41 -19.29
CA PRO A 420 -20.95 21.65 -20.02
C PRO A 420 -20.99 21.44 -21.54
N SER A 421 -22.02 21.96 -22.20
CA SER A 421 -22.21 21.79 -23.65
C SER A 421 -21.06 22.37 -24.48
N GLU A 422 -20.45 23.45 -23.97
CA GLU A 422 -19.29 24.10 -24.60
C GLU A 422 -18.04 23.21 -24.57
N TRP A 423 -17.79 22.50 -23.46
CA TRP A 423 -16.66 21.58 -23.34
C TRP A 423 -16.82 20.38 -24.25
N SER A 424 -18.04 19.86 -24.35
CA SER A 424 -18.37 18.75 -25.24
C SER A 424 -18.11 19.09 -26.71
N ALA A 425 -18.42 20.31 -27.14
CA ALA A 425 -18.14 20.78 -28.50
C ALA A 425 -16.63 21.00 -28.75
N GLN A 426 -15.87 21.39 -27.71
CA GLN A 426 -14.45 21.69 -27.82
C GLN A 426 -13.56 20.43 -27.80
N TYR A 427 -13.91 19.40 -27.01
CA TYR A 427 -13.01 18.30 -26.69
C TYR A 427 -13.40 16.93 -27.27
N SER A 428 -14.55 16.80 -27.92
CA SER A 428 -15.06 15.51 -28.43
C SER A 428 -14.11 14.78 -29.39
N GLY A 429 -13.22 15.50 -30.08
CA GLY A 429 -12.25 14.92 -31.04
C GLY A 429 -10.94 14.40 -30.43
N LEU A 430 -10.71 14.59 -29.12
CA LEU A 430 -9.44 14.25 -28.44
C LEU A 430 -9.57 13.05 -27.48
N HIS A 431 -10.72 12.38 -27.50
CA HIS A 431 -11.22 11.59 -26.38
C HIS A 431 -10.52 10.22 -26.19
N ASP A 432 -10.55 9.34 -27.21
CA ASP A 432 -10.31 7.91 -26.99
C ASP A 432 -8.84 7.53 -26.75
N SER A 433 -7.88 8.37 -27.16
CA SER A 433 -6.45 8.05 -26.99
C SER A 433 -5.94 8.36 -25.59
N CYS A 434 -6.53 9.31 -24.88
CA CYS A 434 -5.97 9.88 -23.65
C CYS A 434 -6.41 9.16 -22.37
N CYS A 435 -7.57 8.50 -22.38
CA CYS A 435 -8.15 7.85 -21.20
C CYS A 435 -8.11 6.32 -21.32
N LEU A 436 -7.67 5.65 -20.27
CA LEU A 436 -7.83 4.20 -20.08
C LEU A 436 -8.72 3.99 -18.86
N ALA A 437 -9.85 3.31 -19.04
CA ALA A 437 -10.76 2.97 -17.95
C ALA A 437 -10.98 1.46 -17.90
N ASN A 438 -11.11 0.94 -16.69
CA ASN A 438 -11.45 -0.45 -16.41
C ASN A 438 -12.62 -0.46 -15.42
N THR A 439 -13.73 -1.08 -15.82
CA THR A 439 -14.90 -1.28 -14.97
C THR A 439 -15.05 -2.75 -14.63
N VAL A 440 -15.17 -3.05 -13.34
CA VAL A 440 -15.28 -4.43 -12.84
C VAL A 440 -16.60 -4.60 -12.09
N ALA A 441 -17.33 -5.66 -12.46
CA ALA A 441 -18.63 -6.03 -11.92
C ALA A 441 -19.70 -4.91 -11.90
N GLY A 442 -19.53 -3.83 -12.67
CA GLY A 442 -20.40 -2.64 -12.62
C GLY A 442 -20.35 -1.86 -11.30
N LYS A 443 -19.48 -2.28 -10.36
CA LYS A 443 -19.34 -1.75 -9.01
C LYS A 443 -18.09 -0.89 -8.83
N ILE A 444 -17.03 -1.16 -9.60
CA ILE A 444 -15.76 -0.44 -9.50
C ILE A 444 -15.38 0.12 -10.86
N CYS A 445 -14.90 1.35 -10.89
CA CYS A 445 -14.30 1.99 -12.06
C CYS A 445 -12.92 2.54 -11.68
N SER A 446 -11.88 2.04 -12.34
CA SER A 446 -10.53 2.61 -12.29
C SER A 446 -10.25 3.32 -13.61
N ALA A 447 -9.70 4.54 -13.56
CA ALA A 447 -9.34 5.26 -14.78
C ALA A 447 -8.02 6.02 -14.65
N VAL A 448 -7.28 6.07 -15.76
CA VAL A 448 -6.08 6.87 -15.94
C VAL A 448 -6.23 7.79 -17.15
N VAL A 449 -6.17 9.09 -16.93
CA VAL A 449 -6.20 10.10 -18.00
C VAL A 449 -4.81 10.67 -18.18
N SER A 450 -4.25 10.55 -19.38
CA SER A 450 -2.89 10.97 -19.74
C SER A 450 -2.95 12.15 -20.70
N VAL A 451 -2.41 13.30 -20.28
CA VAL A 451 -2.32 14.50 -21.12
C VAL A 451 -0.86 14.66 -21.56
N THR A 452 -0.54 14.13 -22.73
CA THR A 452 0.79 14.28 -23.34
C THR A 452 1.01 15.70 -23.89
N ASN A 453 2.25 16.02 -24.28
CA ASN A 453 2.56 17.30 -24.93
C ASN A 453 1.75 17.50 -26.24
N ASP A 454 1.54 16.44 -27.02
CA ASP A 454 0.71 16.48 -28.24
C ASP A 454 -0.75 16.82 -27.91
N ILE A 455 -1.32 16.19 -26.89
CA ILE A 455 -2.70 16.46 -26.46
C ILE A 455 -2.80 17.90 -25.92
N ALA A 456 -1.87 18.33 -25.07
CA ALA A 456 -1.83 19.68 -24.53
C ALA A 456 -1.79 20.75 -25.65
N SER A 457 -1.00 20.50 -26.71
CA SER A 457 -0.91 21.41 -27.87
C SER A 457 -2.23 21.53 -28.65
N LYS A 458 -3.05 20.47 -28.67
CA LYS A 458 -4.38 20.45 -29.31
C LYS A 458 -5.44 21.12 -28.44
N ILE A 459 -5.33 21.02 -27.11
CA ILE A 459 -6.24 21.68 -26.15
C ILE A 459 -6.11 23.19 -26.24
N CYS A 460 -4.88 23.70 -26.30
CA CYS A 460 -4.60 25.12 -26.42
C CYS A 460 -3.37 25.37 -27.30
N PRO A 461 -3.55 25.63 -28.60
CA PRO A 461 -2.45 25.86 -29.52
C PRO A 461 -1.79 27.21 -29.23
N SER A 462 -0.64 27.19 -28.56
CA SER A 462 0.23 28.35 -28.40
C SER A 462 1.66 28.02 -28.82
N THR A 463 2.42 29.08 -29.08
CA THR A 463 3.80 29.04 -29.58
C THR A 463 4.87 28.95 -28.47
N GLU A 464 4.50 28.82 -27.19
CA GLU A 464 5.45 28.79 -26.07
C GLU A 464 5.57 27.38 -25.50
N HIS A 465 6.62 26.65 -25.91
CA HIS A 465 6.74 25.21 -25.69
C HIS A 465 7.35 24.77 -24.35
N LEU A 466 7.91 25.67 -23.54
CA LEU A 466 8.68 25.28 -22.35
C LEU A 466 7.97 25.49 -21.00
N HIS A 467 7.10 26.50 -20.87
CA HIS A 467 6.35 26.76 -19.63
C HIS A 467 4.87 27.01 -19.94
N PRO A 468 3.95 26.19 -19.41
CA PRO A 468 2.54 26.43 -19.61
C PRO A 468 2.13 27.73 -18.91
N SER A 469 1.68 28.72 -19.68
CA SER A 469 0.98 29.89 -19.13
C SER A 469 -0.18 29.47 -18.21
N LYS A 470 -0.61 30.39 -17.35
CA LYS A 470 -1.75 30.16 -16.45
C LYS A 470 -3.02 29.76 -17.22
N GLU A 471 -3.22 30.32 -18.41
CA GLU A 471 -4.31 30.01 -19.32
C GLU A 471 -4.20 28.59 -19.89
N HIS A 472 -2.99 28.13 -20.25
CA HIS A 472 -2.77 26.75 -20.69
C HIS A 472 -3.15 25.75 -19.60
N LEU A 473 -2.70 26.00 -18.36
CA LEU A 473 -2.97 25.10 -17.25
C LEU A 473 -4.46 25.04 -16.92
N LYS A 474 -5.18 26.17 -17.00
CA LYS A 474 -6.65 26.19 -16.87
C LYS A 474 -7.34 25.37 -17.96
N ALA A 475 -6.88 25.48 -19.21
CA ALA A 475 -7.45 24.71 -20.31
C ALA A 475 -7.20 23.20 -20.13
N ILE A 476 -6.00 22.81 -19.71
CA ILE A 476 -5.66 21.42 -19.38
C ILE A 476 -6.52 20.91 -18.21
N ALA A 477 -6.66 21.69 -17.14
CA ALA A 477 -7.48 21.33 -15.99
C ALA A 477 -8.95 21.10 -16.35
N ARG A 478 -9.54 21.98 -17.20
CA ARG A 478 -10.89 21.81 -17.74
C ARG A 478 -11.02 20.55 -18.59
N PHE A 479 -10.04 20.28 -19.45
CA PHE A 479 -10.02 19.05 -20.24
C PHE A 479 -9.96 17.78 -19.36
N CYS A 480 -9.11 17.77 -18.32
CA CYS A 480 -9.07 16.66 -17.38
C CYS A 480 -10.41 16.47 -16.65
N ALA A 481 -11.01 17.56 -16.14
CA ALA A 481 -12.31 17.51 -15.47
C ALA A 481 -13.42 17.00 -16.42
N PHE A 482 -13.43 17.47 -17.67
CA PHE A 482 -14.30 16.97 -18.73
C PHE A 482 -14.14 15.46 -18.92
N GLN A 483 -12.89 14.99 -19.09
CA GLN A 483 -12.60 13.60 -19.39
C GLN A 483 -13.02 12.69 -18.23
N LEU A 484 -12.77 13.10 -16.99
CA LEU A 484 -13.17 12.36 -15.79
C LEU A 484 -14.70 12.27 -15.67
N ALA A 485 -15.42 13.38 -15.85
CA ALA A 485 -16.89 13.39 -15.81
C ALA A 485 -17.50 12.48 -16.88
N LYS A 486 -16.93 12.52 -18.09
CA LYS A 486 -17.33 11.64 -19.18
C LYS A 486 -17.05 10.19 -18.87
N THR A 487 -15.86 9.86 -18.37
CA THR A 487 -15.50 8.49 -17.97
C THR A 487 -16.46 7.94 -16.91
N LEU A 488 -16.80 8.73 -15.88
CA LEU A 488 -17.80 8.33 -14.88
C LEU A 488 -19.15 8.05 -15.54
N THR A 489 -19.63 8.96 -16.40
CA THR A 489 -20.93 8.82 -17.08
C THR A 489 -20.98 7.60 -17.99
N ASP A 490 -19.96 7.41 -18.83
CA ASP A 490 -19.88 6.31 -19.80
C ASP A 490 -19.86 4.95 -19.09
N ASN A 491 -19.32 4.90 -17.87
CA ASN A 491 -19.24 3.69 -17.04
C ASN A 491 -20.37 3.58 -16.00
N SER A 492 -21.36 4.47 -16.04
CA SER A 492 -22.50 4.50 -15.09
C SER A 492 -22.11 4.72 -13.61
N PHE A 493 -21.15 5.61 -13.37
CA PHE A 493 -20.73 6.11 -12.05
C PHE A 493 -21.05 7.61 -11.92
N THR A 494 -21.05 8.08 -10.69
CA THR A 494 -21.26 9.48 -10.31
C THR A 494 -20.07 10.00 -9.49
N TRP A 495 -20.00 11.31 -9.27
CA TRP A 495 -18.99 11.92 -8.41
C TRP A 495 -19.08 11.46 -6.94
N ASP A 496 -20.26 11.01 -6.50
CA ASP A 496 -20.46 10.47 -5.16
C ASP A 496 -19.81 9.09 -4.97
N ASP A 497 -19.58 8.36 -6.06
CA ASP A 497 -18.91 7.06 -6.06
C ASP A 497 -17.37 7.21 -6.04
N VAL A 498 -16.83 8.42 -6.24
CA VAL A 498 -15.38 8.65 -6.29
C VAL A 498 -14.78 8.51 -4.90
N THR A 499 -13.84 7.58 -4.77
CA THR A 499 -13.15 7.27 -3.50
C THR A 499 -11.74 7.85 -3.45
N MET A 500 -11.11 8.01 -4.61
CA MET A 500 -9.78 8.57 -4.76
C MET A 500 -9.66 9.26 -6.13
N LEU A 501 -9.03 10.44 -6.11
CA LEU A 501 -8.73 11.24 -7.28
C LEU A 501 -7.40 11.93 -7.07
N ARG A 502 -6.42 11.61 -7.92
CA ARG A 502 -5.07 12.21 -7.89
C ARG A 502 -4.70 12.81 -9.23
N PHE A 503 -3.98 13.91 -9.17
CA PHE A 503 -3.37 14.56 -10.32
C PHE A 503 -1.85 14.59 -10.12
N TYR A 504 -1.16 13.89 -11.01
CA TYR A 504 0.28 13.84 -11.08
C TYR A 504 0.77 14.92 -12.05
N TYR A 505 1.68 15.76 -11.60
CA TYR A 505 2.24 16.83 -12.41
C TYR A 505 3.77 16.89 -12.26
N SER A 506 4.46 17.14 -13.37
CA SER A 506 5.92 17.22 -13.35
C SER A 506 6.40 18.56 -12.78
N VAL A 507 7.29 18.50 -11.79
CA VAL A 507 7.94 19.68 -11.21
C VAL A 507 8.97 20.32 -12.14
N GLU A 508 9.42 19.62 -13.19
CA GLU A 508 10.39 20.13 -14.17
C GLU A 508 9.83 21.31 -14.98
N ARG A 509 8.49 21.43 -15.05
CA ARG A 509 7.80 22.52 -15.76
C ARG A 509 7.80 23.84 -14.97
N ALA A 510 8.35 23.85 -13.76
CA ALA A 510 8.49 25.02 -12.87
C ALA A 510 7.17 25.74 -12.54
N VAL A 511 6.06 25.00 -12.47
CA VAL A 511 4.76 25.52 -12.05
C VAL A 511 4.58 25.24 -10.57
N ALA A 512 4.33 26.29 -9.78
CA ALA A 512 4.09 26.15 -8.35
C ALA A 512 2.78 25.37 -8.06
N ALA A 513 2.77 24.57 -7.00
CA ALA A 513 1.64 23.71 -6.64
C ALA A 513 0.33 24.50 -6.44
N ASP A 514 0.41 25.72 -5.90
CA ASP A 514 -0.75 26.60 -5.69
C ASP A 514 -1.41 27.02 -7.02
N VAL A 515 -0.61 27.22 -8.07
CA VAL A 515 -1.08 27.58 -9.40
C VAL A 515 -1.83 26.40 -10.03
N VAL A 516 -1.28 25.20 -9.90
CA VAL A 516 -1.93 23.95 -10.34
C VAL A 516 -3.23 23.73 -9.55
N SER A 517 -3.16 23.81 -8.22
CA SER A 517 -4.32 23.67 -7.33
C SER A 517 -5.45 24.63 -7.67
N ARG A 518 -5.13 25.90 -7.92
CA ARG A 518 -6.12 26.90 -8.31
C ARG A 518 -6.75 26.58 -9.67
N ALA A 519 -5.95 26.18 -10.66
CA ALA A 519 -6.47 25.83 -11.98
C ALA A 519 -7.43 24.63 -11.94
N PHE A 520 -7.09 23.57 -11.21
CA PHE A 520 -7.96 22.41 -11.02
C PHE A 520 -9.19 22.75 -10.17
N SER A 521 -9.03 23.53 -9.09
CA SER A 521 -10.17 23.94 -8.27
C SER A 521 -11.19 24.77 -9.06
N GLU A 522 -10.72 25.70 -9.89
CA GLU A 522 -11.58 26.48 -10.80
C GLU A 522 -12.30 25.57 -11.81
N ALA A 523 -11.58 24.62 -12.45
CA ALA A 523 -12.18 23.69 -13.41
C ALA A 523 -13.26 22.80 -12.77
N PHE A 524 -13.01 22.27 -11.57
CA PHE A 524 -13.99 21.46 -10.85
C PHE A 524 -15.18 22.30 -10.36
N ALA A 525 -14.97 23.56 -9.98
CA ALA A 525 -16.06 24.49 -9.65
C ALA A 525 -16.98 24.78 -10.84
N GLU A 526 -16.40 24.99 -12.03
CA GLU A 526 -17.17 25.15 -13.27
C GLU A 526 -17.97 23.89 -13.61
N LEU A 527 -17.35 22.70 -13.47
CA LEU A 527 -18.03 21.42 -13.67
C LEU A 527 -19.19 21.24 -12.68
N GLY A 528 -18.98 21.51 -11.40
CA GLY A 528 -20.00 21.38 -10.36
C GLY A 528 -21.17 22.35 -10.55
N ALA A 529 -20.92 23.58 -11.03
CA ALA A 529 -21.96 24.54 -11.34
C ALA A 529 -22.87 24.09 -12.50
N ALA A 530 -22.34 23.32 -13.45
CA ALA A 530 -23.11 22.80 -14.59
C ALA A 530 -23.86 21.50 -14.26
N ASP A 531 -23.26 20.63 -13.45
CA ASP A 531 -23.77 19.29 -13.15
C ASP A 531 -24.71 19.26 -11.93
N GLY A 532 -24.52 20.16 -10.96
CA GLY A 532 -25.29 20.22 -9.71
C GLY A 532 -25.09 19.03 -8.76
N SER A 533 -24.35 17.99 -9.18
CA SER A 533 -24.08 16.77 -8.42
C SER A 533 -22.77 16.84 -7.60
N LEU A 534 -21.76 17.56 -8.11
CA LEU A 534 -20.48 17.74 -7.44
C LEU A 534 -20.59 18.85 -6.37
N ARG A 535 -20.52 18.47 -5.09
CA ARG A 535 -20.45 19.43 -3.97
C ARG A 535 -19.01 19.76 -3.65
N ILE A 536 -18.67 21.05 -3.64
CA ILE A 536 -17.33 21.53 -3.28
C ILE A 536 -17.42 22.23 -1.93
N ASP A 537 -17.08 21.51 -0.86
CA ASP A 537 -17.16 21.98 0.53
C ASP A 537 -15.85 22.65 0.99
N GLY A 538 -15.35 23.62 0.21
CA GLY A 538 -14.21 24.47 0.55
C GLY A 538 -12.81 23.83 0.46
N ALA A 539 -12.65 22.54 0.81
CA ALA A 539 -11.40 21.80 0.61
C ALA A 539 -11.33 21.21 -0.82
N PRO A 540 -10.13 21.05 -1.41
CA PRO A 540 -9.98 20.38 -2.70
C PRO A 540 -10.51 18.94 -2.64
N VAL A 541 -11.29 18.55 -3.66
CA VAL A 541 -11.87 17.20 -3.84
C VAL A 541 -10.92 16.24 -4.59
N PHE A 542 -9.62 16.53 -4.53
CA PHE A 542 -8.57 15.80 -5.21
C PHE A 542 -7.22 16.04 -4.53
N ASN A 543 -6.26 15.16 -4.82
CA ASN A 543 -4.88 15.28 -4.35
C ASN A 543 -3.95 15.66 -5.51
N LEU A 544 -3.04 16.60 -5.27
CA LEU A 544 -1.97 16.94 -6.22
C LEU A 544 -0.67 16.28 -5.78
N ILE A 545 -0.09 15.48 -6.67
CA ILE A 545 1.11 14.70 -6.42
C ILE A 545 2.24 15.22 -7.33
N PRO A 546 3.22 15.95 -6.79
CA PRO A 546 4.36 16.39 -7.58
C PRO A 546 5.27 15.19 -7.87
N VAL A 547 5.67 15.03 -9.12
CA VAL A 547 6.52 13.93 -9.58
C VAL A 547 7.61 14.44 -10.50
N SER A 548 8.63 13.62 -10.76
CA SER A 548 9.59 13.91 -11.83
C SER A 548 8.93 13.73 -13.20
N GLY A 549 8.07 12.71 -13.31
CA GLY A 549 7.29 12.40 -14.50
C GLY A 549 6.19 11.39 -14.18
N SER A 550 5.19 11.28 -15.05
CA SER A 550 4.12 10.29 -14.94
C SER A 550 3.54 9.98 -16.31
N GLY A 551 2.85 8.85 -16.43
CA GLY A 551 2.08 8.56 -17.62
C GLY A 551 1.59 7.12 -17.71
N ARG A 552 0.95 6.81 -18.85
CA ARG A 552 0.47 5.45 -19.15
C ARG A 552 1.54 4.54 -19.76
N SER A 553 2.68 5.11 -20.13
CA SER A 553 3.87 4.43 -20.64
C SER A 553 5.08 4.78 -19.76
N ALA A 554 6.14 3.99 -19.84
CA ALA A 554 7.36 4.22 -19.09
C ALA A 554 8.19 5.42 -19.60
N SER A 555 7.77 6.09 -20.68
CA SER A 555 8.30 7.41 -21.06
C SER A 555 8.06 8.45 -19.96
N MET A 556 6.91 8.37 -19.27
CA MET A 556 6.54 9.22 -18.13
C MET A 556 6.67 10.73 -18.41
N ASP A 557 6.37 11.15 -19.64
CA ASP A 557 6.58 12.50 -20.17
C ASP A 557 5.28 13.32 -20.28
N ASP A 558 4.20 12.87 -19.64
CA ASP A 558 2.93 13.58 -19.61
C ASP A 558 3.09 14.97 -18.99
N VAL A 559 2.24 15.90 -19.45
CA VAL A 559 2.07 17.21 -18.81
C VAL A 559 1.35 17.02 -17.47
N VAL A 560 0.25 16.27 -17.49
CA VAL A 560 -0.54 15.87 -16.32
C VAL A 560 -1.06 14.46 -16.54
N THR A 561 -1.02 13.63 -15.51
CA THR A 561 -1.71 12.34 -15.48
C THR A 561 -2.71 12.31 -14.33
N CYS A 562 -3.91 11.80 -14.56
CA CYS A 562 -4.97 11.70 -13.55
C CYS A 562 -5.19 10.23 -13.20
N GLU A 563 -5.32 9.91 -11.92
CA GLU A 563 -5.70 8.59 -11.40
C GLU A 563 -7.04 8.73 -10.68
N LEU A 564 -8.01 7.90 -11.06
CA LEU A 564 -9.35 7.89 -10.50
C LEU A 564 -9.70 6.47 -10.07
N LEU A 565 -10.22 6.33 -8.85
CA LEU A 565 -10.91 5.13 -8.40
C LEU A 565 -12.29 5.48 -7.86
N ALA A 566 -13.32 4.88 -8.44
CA ALA A 566 -14.70 4.99 -8.00
C ALA A 566 -15.25 3.61 -7.62
N SER A 567 -16.04 3.55 -6.55
CA SER A 567 -16.69 2.36 -6.05
C SER A 567 -18.11 2.68 -5.62
N LYS A 568 -19.07 1.89 -6.10
CA LYS A 568 -20.43 1.88 -5.57
C LYS A 568 -20.46 1.14 -4.24
N ALA A 569 -21.31 1.61 -3.34
CA ALA A 569 -21.58 0.97 -2.05
C ALA A 569 -22.40 -0.31 -2.21
#